data_AF-A0A7V3RN09-F1
#
_entry.id   AF-A0A7V3RN09-F1
#
_cell.length_a   1.000
_cell.length_b   1.000
_cell.length_c   1.000
_cell.angle_alpha   90.00
_cell.angle_beta   90.00
_cell.angle_gamma   90.00
#
_symmetry.space_group_name_H-M   'P 1'
#
loop_
_entity.id
_entity.type
_entity.pdbx_description
1 polymer ?
#
loop_
_entity_poly.entity_id
_entity_poly.type
_entity_poly.pdbx_seq_one_letter_code
_entity_poly.pdbx_strand_id
1 'polypeptide(L)'
;MACKPSGGSCLLLCLSLLVLIGCREQEQIRSYLAPKEALPELPARRMLAVMVRHGPDVWFFKFEGRKKDVSAHEADFDALLHSVHFPDQEGAPITWTNPPGWRRRMGPPPRFATLYTGPKSKRLEITITRLGPEAADVRQNLDRWRGQLGLGPLSDAEFNQLVNNS
;
A
#
# COMPACT_ATOMS: atom_id res chain seq x y z
N MET A 1 -85.17 59.62 -9.74
CA MET A 1 -85.86 58.60 -8.93
C MET A 1 -84.96 57.37 -8.92
N ALA A 2 -84.14 57.19 -7.88
CA ALA A 2 -84.42 56.33 -6.71
C ALA A 2 -84.65 54.87 -7.18
N CYS A 3 -83.87 53.86 -6.80
CA CYS A 3 -83.32 53.56 -5.48
C CYS A 3 -81.96 52.82 -5.54
N LYS A 4 -81.10 53.15 -4.57
CA LYS A 4 -80.09 52.28 -3.93
C LYS A 4 -80.79 51.46 -2.81
N PRO A 5 -80.12 50.53 -2.09
CA PRO A 5 -79.01 49.63 -2.42
C PRO A 5 -79.26 48.21 -1.83
N SER A 6 -78.21 47.39 -1.82
CA SER A 6 -77.86 46.29 -0.88
C SER A 6 -77.77 44.94 -1.58
N GLY A 7 -76.76 44.12 -1.36
CA GLY A 7 -75.51 44.21 -0.60
C GLY A 7 -74.66 43.05 -1.13
N GLY A 8 -73.43 43.32 -1.55
CA GLY A 8 -72.29 42.82 -0.79
C GLY A 8 -71.96 41.36 -1.10
N SER A 9 -71.53 41.07 -2.32
CA SER A 9 -70.90 39.79 -2.68
C SER A 9 -69.42 40.02 -2.96
N CYS A 10 -68.60 39.23 -2.27
CA CYS A 10 -67.34 38.64 -2.70
C CYS A 10 -66.49 39.47 -3.69
N LEU A 11 -65.36 40.02 -3.25
CA LEU A 11 -64.14 40.00 -4.07
C LEU A 11 -62.88 40.34 -3.25
N LEU A 12 -62.08 39.29 -3.01
CA LEU A 12 -60.63 39.20 -3.19
C LEU A 12 -59.77 40.43 -2.85
N LEU A 13 -59.10 40.36 -1.70
CA LEU A 13 -57.87 41.10 -1.41
C LEU A 13 -56.92 40.17 -0.66
N CYS A 14 -55.78 39.84 -1.28
CA CYS A 14 -54.43 39.93 -0.72
C CYS A 14 -53.42 39.17 -1.60
N LEU A 15 -52.67 39.97 -2.36
CA LEU A 15 -51.37 39.60 -2.92
C LEU A 15 -50.36 39.36 -1.78
N SER A 16 -49.31 38.59 -2.07
CA SER A 16 -48.16 38.15 -1.24
C SER A 16 -48.42 36.82 -0.49
N LEU A 17 -47.58 35.80 -0.56
CA LEU A 17 -46.21 35.82 -0.02
C LEU A 17 -45.38 34.58 -0.45
N LEU A 18 -44.19 34.86 -0.99
CA LEU A 18 -42.89 34.16 -0.87
C LEU A 18 -42.75 32.65 -1.15
N VAL A 19 -41.96 32.40 -2.21
CA VAL A 19 -41.16 31.20 -2.50
C VAL A 19 -40.56 30.60 -1.22
N LEU A 20 -41.00 29.39 -0.85
CA LEU A 20 -40.28 28.56 0.13
C LEU A 20 -39.00 28.04 -0.54
N ILE A 21 -37.97 28.88 -0.45
CA ILE A 21 -36.58 28.55 -0.71
C ILE A 21 -36.24 27.38 0.22
N GLY A 22 -36.04 26.19 -0.34
CA GLY A 22 -35.40 25.10 0.37
C GLY A 22 -34.01 25.55 0.78
N CYS A 23 -33.84 25.90 2.06
CA CYS A 23 -32.53 25.98 2.68
C CYS A 23 -31.95 24.56 2.68
N ARG A 24 -31.25 24.21 1.60
CA ARG A 24 -30.33 23.08 1.60
C ARG A 24 -29.21 23.51 2.54
N GLU A 25 -29.25 23.04 3.79
CA GLU A 25 -28.14 23.21 4.72
C GLU A 25 -26.88 22.78 3.98
N GLN A 26 -26.02 23.75 3.67
CA GLN A 26 -24.70 23.47 3.15
C GLN A 26 -24.05 22.57 4.18
N GLU A 27 -23.66 21.36 3.78
CA GLU A 27 -22.79 20.47 4.55
C GLU A 27 -21.51 21.26 4.86
N GLN A 28 -21.53 21.97 5.99
CA GLN A 28 -20.35 22.56 6.55
C GLN A 28 -19.56 21.38 7.08
N ILE A 29 -18.44 21.07 6.41
CA ILE A 29 -17.43 20.13 6.91
C ILE A 29 -17.00 20.68 8.27
N ARG A 30 -17.59 20.15 9.35
CA ARG A 30 -17.23 20.50 10.72
C ARG A 30 -15.85 19.91 10.97
N SER A 31 -14.84 20.77 11.01
CA SER A 31 -13.53 20.39 11.53
C SER A 31 -13.67 20.25 13.03
N TYR A 32 -13.70 19.00 13.51
CA TYR A 32 -13.59 18.70 14.94
C TYR A 32 -12.20 18.12 15.19
N LEU A 33 -11.58 18.57 16.27
CA LEU A 33 -10.37 17.92 16.79
C LEU A 33 -10.83 16.65 17.51
N ALA A 34 -10.83 15.52 16.79
CA ALA A 34 -10.90 14.22 17.43
C ALA A 34 -9.67 14.08 18.34
N PRO A 35 -9.82 13.77 19.64
CA PRO A 35 -8.70 13.38 20.47
C PRO A 35 -7.93 12.27 19.75
N LYS A 36 -6.65 12.50 19.48
CA LYS A 36 -5.77 11.46 18.94
C LYS A 36 -5.54 10.45 20.06
N GLU A 37 -6.47 9.52 20.23
CA GLU A 37 -6.26 8.35 21.06
C GLU A 37 -4.94 7.72 20.62
N ALA A 38 -4.06 7.45 21.58
CA ALA A 38 -2.83 6.75 21.30
C ALA A 38 -3.22 5.38 20.76
N LEU A 39 -3.03 5.19 19.44
CA LEU A 39 -3.20 3.89 18.82
C LEU A 39 -2.36 2.89 19.61
N PRO A 40 -2.87 1.67 19.89
CA PRO A 40 -2.03 0.62 20.43
C PRO A 40 -0.77 0.51 19.56
N GLU A 41 0.40 0.38 20.19
CA GLU A 41 1.66 0.28 19.46
C GLU A 41 1.51 -0.73 18.33
N LEU A 42 1.76 -0.28 17.10
CA LEU A 42 1.64 -1.17 15.95
C LEU A 42 2.62 -2.33 16.16
N PRO A 43 2.20 -3.58 15.86
CA PRO A 43 3.08 -4.72 16.04
C PRO A 43 4.34 -4.53 15.21
N ALA A 44 5.50 -4.71 15.86
CA ALA A 44 6.80 -4.56 15.22
C ALA A 44 6.86 -5.30 13.88
N ARG A 45 7.32 -4.62 12.83
CA ARG A 45 7.49 -5.17 11.48
C ARG A 45 8.93 -5.59 11.24
N ARG A 46 9.13 -6.54 10.33
CA ARG A 46 10.46 -6.93 9.81
C ARG A 46 10.37 -7.11 8.31
N MET A 47 11.46 -6.80 7.63
CA MET A 47 11.65 -7.06 6.21
C MET A 47 12.98 -7.80 6.01
N LEU A 48 12.94 -8.86 5.21
CA LEU A 48 14.11 -9.46 4.58
C LEU A 48 14.02 -9.11 3.09
N ALA A 49 15.11 -8.61 2.51
CA ALA A 49 15.14 -8.18 1.13
C ALA A 49 16.51 -8.47 0.51
N VAL A 50 16.51 -8.98 -0.71
CA VAL A 50 17.73 -9.22 -1.52
C VAL A 50 17.54 -8.59 -2.89
N MET A 51 18.61 -7.94 -3.37
CA MET A 51 18.73 -7.40 -4.72
C MET A 51 19.78 -8.19 -5.48
N VAL A 52 19.44 -8.68 -6.68
CA VAL A 52 20.38 -9.36 -7.56
C VAL A 52 20.34 -8.67 -8.93
N ARG A 53 21.48 -8.14 -9.38
CA ARG A 53 21.63 -7.69 -10.77
C ARG A 53 21.91 -8.90 -11.65
N HIS A 54 21.13 -9.06 -12.71
CA HIS A 54 21.34 -10.12 -13.70
C HIS A 54 20.94 -9.61 -15.09
N GLY A 55 21.93 -9.51 -15.98
CA GLY A 55 21.76 -8.82 -17.26
C GLY A 55 21.37 -7.34 -17.05
N PRO A 56 20.42 -6.79 -17.83
CA PRO A 56 19.94 -5.42 -17.65
C PRO A 56 18.96 -5.28 -16.47
N ASP A 57 18.44 -6.39 -15.95
CA ASP A 57 17.38 -6.39 -14.95
C ASP A 57 17.91 -6.45 -13.51
N VAL A 58 17.08 -5.97 -12.58
CA VAL A 58 17.27 -6.11 -11.14
C VAL A 58 16.15 -6.97 -10.58
N TRP A 59 16.55 -8.04 -9.91
CA TRP A 59 15.66 -8.99 -9.25
C TRP A 59 15.60 -8.71 -7.76
N PHE A 60 14.37 -8.65 -7.24
CA PHE A 60 14.09 -8.42 -5.83
C PHE A 60 13.38 -9.61 -5.23
N PHE A 61 13.93 -10.13 -4.15
CA PHE A 61 13.28 -11.12 -3.29
C PHE A 61 12.95 -10.41 -2.00
N LYS A 62 11.66 -10.27 -1.69
CA LYS A 62 11.22 -9.51 -0.51
C LYS A 62 10.25 -10.31 0.33
N PHE A 63 10.50 -10.36 1.63
CA PHE A 63 9.60 -10.94 2.63
C PHE A 63 9.37 -9.93 3.75
N GLU A 64 8.12 -9.55 3.98
CA GLU A 64 7.76 -8.50 4.92
C GLU A 64 6.51 -8.89 5.70
N GLY A 65 6.48 -8.55 6.98
CA GLY A 65 5.33 -8.83 7.84
C GLY A 65 5.60 -8.46 9.29
N ARG A 66 4.79 -9.03 10.19
CA ARG A 66 5.05 -8.94 11.64
C ARG A 66 6.39 -9.60 11.94
N LYS A 67 7.20 -8.97 12.79
CA LYS A 67 8.56 -9.42 13.13
C LYS A 67 8.61 -10.89 13.51
N LYS A 68 7.67 -11.36 14.34
CA LYS A 68 7.59 -12.76 14.77
C LYS A 68 7.35 -13.73 13.62
N ASP A 69 6.50 -13.36 12.65
CA ASP A 69 6.12 -14.24 11.55
C ASP A 69 7.27 -14.32 10.54
N VAL A 70 7.92 -13.18 10.24
CA VAL A 70 9.09 -13.15 9.35
C VAL A 70 10.26 -13.91 9.96
N SER A 71 10.52 -13.71 11.26
CA SER A 71 11.65 -14.39 11.94
C SER A 71 11.42 -15.90 12.03
N ALA A 72 10.17 -16.36 12.18
CA ALA A 72 9.85 -17.79 12.17
C ALA A 72 10.08 -18.47 10.81
N HIS A 73 10.15 -17.69 9.73
CA HIS A 73 10.33 -18.16 8.35
C HIS A 73 11.63 -17.63 7.71
N GLU A 74 12.59 -17.19 8.52
CA GLU A 74 13.89 -16.68 8.03
C GLU A 74 14.66 -17.78 7.29
N ALA A 75 14.72 -19.00 7.87
CA ALA A 75 15.34 -20.15 7.21
C ALA A 75 14.67 -20.56 5.89
N ASP A 76 13.34 -20.38 5.78
CA ASP A 76 12.63 -20.63 4.51
C ASP A 76 13.04 -19.60 3.44
N PHE A 77 13.16 -18.34 3.82
CA PHE A 77 13.63 -17.28 2.92
C PHE A 77 15.07 -17.55 2.47
N ASP A 78 15.95 -17.97 3.37
CA ASP A 78 17.33 -18.34 3.04
C ASP A 78 17.38 -19.56 2.13
N ALA A 79 16.58 -20.60 2.40
CA ALA A 79 16.50 -21.79 1.54
C ALA A 79 16.03 -21.45 0.12
N LEU A 80 15.06 -20.53 -0.01
CA LEU A 80 14.67 -19.99 -1.32
C LEU A 80 15.87 -19.38 -2.02
N LEU A 81 16.56 -18.42 -1.37
CA LEU A 81 17.68 -17.68 -1.97
C LEU A 81 18.82 -18.60 -2.42
N HIS A 82 19.18 -19.59 -1.61
CA HIS A 82 20.21 -20.57 -1.98
C HIS A 82 19.84 -21.45 -3.18
N SER A 83 18.54 -21.61 -3.46
CA SER A 83 18.05 -22.39 -4.60
C SER A 83 17.87 -21.58 -5.88
N VAL A 84 17.96 -20.24 -5.80
CA VAL A 84 17.78 -19.37 -6.96
C VAL A 84 18.93 -19.59 -7.94
N HIS A 85 18.57 -19.91 -9.18
CA HIS A 85 19.52 -20.03 -10.27
C HIS A 85 19.08 -19.19 -11.47
N PHE A 86 20.00 -18.34 -11.91
CA PHE A 86 19.90 -17.58 -13.15
C PHE A 86 20.66 -18.33 -14.24
N PRO A 87 19.98 -18.91 -15.24
CA PRO A 87 20.65 -19.60 -16.32
C PRO A 87 21.49 -18.64 -17.18
N ASP A 88 22.63 -19.11 -17.70
CA ASP A 88 23.52 -18.32 -18.56
C ASP A 88 22.93 -18.03 -19.94
N GLN A 89 21.94 -18.84 -20.37
CA GLN A 89 21.28 -18.65 -21.65
C GLN A 89 20.37 -17.43 -21.62
N GLU A 90 20.60 -16.49 -22.53
CA GLU A 90 19.76 -15.31 -22.70
C GLU A 90 18.29 -15.69 -22.92
N GLY A 91 17.40 -15.02 -22.17
CA GLY A 91 15.96 -15.26 -22.22
C GLY A 91 15.47 -16.53 -21.50
N ALA A 92 16.35 -17.38 -20.98
CA ALA A 92 15.92 -18.52 -20.16
C ALA A 92 15.34 -18.04 -18.82
N PRO A 93 14.26 -18.67 -18.32
CA PRO A 93 13.61 -18.23 -17.09
C PRO A 93 14.47 -18.57 -15.87
N ILE A 94 14.48 -17.66 -14.89
CA ILE A 94 15.01 -17.95 -13.54
C ILE A 94 14.30 -19.18 -12.95
N THR A 95 15.07 -20.00 -12.22
CA THR A 95 14.56 -21.18 -11.53
C THR A 95 14.85 -21.11 -10.04
N TRP A 96 14.01 -21.77 -9.23
CA TRP A 96 14.17 -21.88 -7.78
C TRP A 96 13.34 -23.04 -7.25
N THR A 97 13.64 -23.44 -6.01
CA THR A 97 12.85 -24.40 -5.24
C THR A 97 12.02 -23.66 -4.21
N ASN A 98 10.72 -23.98 -4.10
CA ASN A 98 9.90 -23.41 -3.03
C ASN A 98 10.30 -24.03 -1.69
N PRO A 99 10.40 -23.25 -0.61
CA PRO A 99 10.60 -23.82 0.71
C PRO A 99 9.45 -24.77 1.10
N PRO A 100 9.67 -25.75 1.98
CA PRO A 100 8.65 -26.72 2.36
C PRO A 100 7.34 -26.07 2.82
N GLY A 101 6.20 -26.52 2.29
CA GLY A 101 4.88 -25.97 2.63
C GLY A 101 4.54 -24.64 1.95
N TRP A 102 5.45 -24.03 1.20
CA TRP A 102 5.18 -22.83 0.42
C TRP A 102 4.61 -23.17 -0.96
N ARG A 103 3.60 -22.39 -1.37
CA ARG A 103 2.96 -22.51 -2.69
C ARG A 103 3.39 -21.34 -3.56
N ARG A 104 3.45 -21.56 -4.88
CA ARG A 104 3.79 -20.51 -5.86
C ARG A 104 2.56 -20.04 -6.62
N ARG A 105 2.56 -18.75 -6.95
CA ARG A 105 1.73 -18.15 -7.99
C ARG A 105 2.60 -17.28 -8.89
N MET A 106 2.54 -17.51 -10.20
CA MET A 106 3.19 -16.66 -11.19
C MET A 106 2.36 -15.39 -11.44
N GLY A 107 3.02 -14.31 -11.87
CA GLY A 107 2.38 -13.07 -12.27
C GLY A 107 3.17 -12.38 -13.39
N PRO A 108 2.55 -11.44 -14.12
CA PRO A 108 3.29 -10.60 -15.05
C PRO A 108 4.24 -9.65 -14.30
N PRO A 109 5.29 -9.13 -14.96
CA PRO A 109 6.07 -8.04 -14.42
C PRO A 109 5.20 -6.86 -13.94
N PRO A 110 5.62 -6.12 -12.90
CA PRO A 110 6.91 -6.27 -12.23
C PRO A 110 6.96 -7.44 -11.23
N ARG A 111 5.81 -7.89 -10.70
CA ARG A 111 5.74 -8.99 -9.72
C ARG A 111 5.69 -10.35 -10.41
N PHE A 112 6.86 -10.81 -10.87
CA PHE A 112 7.06 -12.06 -11.60
C PHE A 112 6.51 -13.31 -10.87
N ALA A 113 6.72 -13.41 -9.55
CA ALA A 113 6.15 -14.50 -8.77
C ALA A 113 5.85 -14.11 -7.31
N THR A 114 4.98 -14.89 -6.68
CA THR A 114 4.70 -14.82 -5.26
C THR A 114 4.74 -16.23 -4.69
N LEU A 115 5.58 -16.44 -3.67
CA LEU A 115 5.50 -17.61 -2.81
C LEU A 115 4.66 -17.25 -1.60
N TYR A 116 3.82 -18.17 -1.15
CA TYR A 116 2.96 -17.91 0.00
C TYR A 116 2.71 -19.16 0.84
N THR A 117 2.46 -18.92 2.13
CA THR A 117 2.07 -19.93 3.11
C THR A 117 1.00 -19.37 4.08
N GLY A 118 0.38 -20.27 4.84
CA GLY A 118 -0.69 -19.94 5.78
C GLY A 118 -2.08 -19.72 5.14
N PRO A 119 -3.11 -19.51 5.97
CA PRO A 119 -4.48 -19.30 5.51
C PRO A 119 -4.65 -17.94 4.83
N LYS A 120 -5.66 -17.80 3.96
CA LYS A 120 -5.91 -16.57 3.18
C LYS A 120 -5.97 -15.30 4.04
N SER A 121 -6.50 -15.36 5.26
CA SER A 121 -6.64 -14.21 6.17
C SER A 121 -5.34 -13.78 6.87
N LYS A 122 -4.32 -14.63 6.88
CA LYS A 122 -3.01 -14.37 7.52
C LYS A 122 -1.86 -14.83 6.62
N ARG A 123 -2.05 -14.70 5.31
CA ARG A 123 -1.11 -15.22 4.31
C ARG A 123 0.21 -14.47 4.41
N LEU A 124 1.29 -15.23 4.52
CA LEU A 124 2.65 -14.70 4.39
C LEU A 124 3.08 -14.80 2.94
N GLU A 125 3.78 -13.79 2.44
CA GLU A 125 4.19 -13.71 1.03
C GLU A 125 5.67 -13.36 0.90
N ILE A 126 6.39 -14.13 0.09
CA ILE A 126 7.67 -13.73 -0.49
C ILE A 126 7.39 -13.31 -1.92
N THR A 127 7.76 -12.08 -2.27
CA THR A 127 7.58 -11.54 -3.61
C THR A 127 8.87 -11.58 -4.39
N ILE A 128 8.80 -12.10 -5.61
CA ILE A 128 9.89 -12.08 -6.59
C ILE A 128 9.50 -11.06 -7.65
N THR A 129 10.26 -9.98 -7.74
CA THR A 129 9.98 -8.83 -8.63
C THR A 129 11.14 -8.64 -9.58
N ARG A 130 10.86 -8.37 -10.85
CA ARG A 130 11.83 -8.04 -11.88
C ARG A 130 11.56 -6.62 -12.38
N LEU A 131 12.57 -5.75 -12.28
CA LEU A 131 12.53 -4.37 -12.76
C LEU A 131 13.74 -4.11 -13.67
N GLY A 132 13.68 -3.03 -14.45
CA GLY A 132 14.79 -2.63 -15.31
C GLY A 132 15.97 -2.02 -14.55
N PRO A 133 17.02 -1.58 -15.28
CA PRO A 133 18.27 -1.08 -14.69
C PRO A 133 18.06 0.19 -13.86
N GLU A 134 16.99 0.95 -14.09
CA GLU A 134 16.62 2.13 -13.30
C GLU A 134 16.37 1.81 -11.82
N ALA A 135 16.07 0.55 -11.50
CA ALA A 135 15.84 0.10 -10.12
C ALA A 135 17.12 -0.30 -9.37
N ALA A 136 18.31 -0.16 -9.96
CA ALA A 136 19.57 -0.70 -9.42
C ALA A 136 20.19 0.11 -8.26
N ASP A 137 19.72 1.32 -7.99
CA ASP A 137 20.28 2.21 -6.96
C ASP A 137 20.01 1.66 -5.55
N VAL A 138 21.07 1.21 -4.87
CA VAL A 138 20.97 0.57 -3.54
C VAL A 138 20.49 1.56 -2.47
N ARG A 139 20.95 2.82 -2.50
CA ARG A 139 20.57 3.84 -1.52
C ARG A 139 19.08 4.14 -1.58
N GLN A 140 18.57 4.41 -2.79
CA GLN A 140 17.15 4.69 -3.01
C GLN A 140 16.28 3.50 -2.58
N ASN A 141 16.70 2.27 -2.87
CA ASN A 141 16.00 1.07 -2.43
C ASN A 141 15.97 0.96 -0.90
N LEU A 142 17.11 1.14 -0.25
CA LEU A 142 17.24 1.02 1.21
C LEU A 142 16.41 2.07 1.94
N ASP A 143 16.48 3.33 1.53
CA ASP A 143 15.69 4.42 2.14
C ASP A 143 14.18 4.19 1.93
N ARG A 144 13.77 3.72 0.75
CA ARG A 144 12.38 3.36 0.47
C ARG A 144 11.89 2.22 1.36
N TRP A 145 12.69 1.18 1.56
CA TRP A 145 12.33 0.06 2.43
C TRP A 145 12.29 0.44 3.91
N ARG A 146 13.21 1.30 4.35
CA ARG A 146 13.17 1.92 5.68
C ARG A 146 11.87 2.67 5.89
N GLY A 147 11.45 3.47 4.89
CA GLY A 147 10.14 4.14 4.91
C GLY A 147 8.96 3.18 5.05
N GLN A 148 8.99 2.01 4.40
CA GLN A 148 7.95 0.96 4.55
C GLN A 148 7.87 0.39 5.98
N LEU A 149 8.98 0.45 6.72
CA LEU A 149 9.05 0.06 8.13
C LEU A 149 8.80 1.24 9.09
N GLY A 150 8.49 2.44 8.58
CA GLY A 150 8.29 3.64 9.40
C GLY A 150 9.59 4.27 9.91
N LEU A 151 10.74 3.92 9.31
CA LEU A 151 12.04 4.48 9.62
C LEU A 151 12.38 5.63 8.68
N GLY A 152 13.15 6.61 9.15
CA GLY A 152 13.70 7.67 8.31
C GLY A 152 14.80 7.16 7.36
N PRO A 153 15.16 7.93 6.32
CA PRO A 153 16.29 7.58 5.45
C PRO A 153 17.59 7.49 6.26
N LEU A 154 18.58 6.82 5.71
CA LEU A 154 19.92 6.81 6.30
C LEU A 154 20.60 8.15 6.09
N SER A 155 21.45 8.54 7.04
CA SER A 155 22.51 9.51 6.79
C SER A 155 23.58 8.91 5.86
N ASP A 156 24.39 9.76 5.26
CA ASP A 156 25.47 9.29 4.37
C ASP A 156 26.53 8.49 5.14
N ALA A 157 26.80 8.84 6.39
CA ALA A 157 27.72 8.10 7.25
C ALA A 157 27.22 6.67 7.53
N GLU A 158 25.95 6.52 7.92
CA GLU A 158 25.35 5.20 8.16
C GLU A 158 25.30 4.36 6.89
N PHE A 159 24.94 4.97 5.75
CA PHE A 159 24.92 4.28 4.46
C PHE A 159 26.31 3.77 4.07
N ASN A 160 27.33 4.63 4.14
CA ASN A 160 28.71 4.27 3.81
C ASN A 160 29.25 3.15 4.71
N GLN A 161 28.88 3.15 6.00
CA GLN A 161 29.26 2.08 6.91
C GLN A 161 28.66 0.73 6.50
N LEU A 162 27.41 0.69 6.05
CA LEU A 162 26.75 -0.56 5.65
C LEU A 162 27.35 -1.15 4.38
N VAL A 163 27.61 -0.31 3.36
CA VAL A 163 28.08 -0.80 2.06
C VAL A 163 29.56 -1.16 2.03
N ASN A 164 30.37 -0.62 2.94
CA ASN A 164 31.81 -0.90 3.02
C ASN A 164 32.17 -2.07 3.95
N ASN A 165 31.20 -2.59 4.71
CA ASN A 165 31.38 -3.76 5.58
C ASN A 165 30.92 -5.08 4.93
N SER A 166 30.67 -5.06 3.61
CA SER A 166 30.17 -6.20 2.82
C SER A 166 31.27 -6.88 2.03
#